data_AF-A0A3D3S6J9-F1
#
_entry.id   AF-A0A3D3S6J9-F1
#
_cell.length_a   1.000
_cell.length_b   1.000
_cell.length_c   1.000
_cell.angle_alpha   90.00
_cell.angle_beta   90.00
_cell.angle_gamma   90.00
#
_symmetry.space_group_name_H-M   'P 1'
#
loop_
_entity.id
_entity.type
_entity.pdbx_description
1 polymer ?
#
loop_
_entity_poly.entity_id
_entity_poly.type
_entity_poly.pdbx_seq_one_letter_code
_entity_poly.pdbx_strand_id
1 'polypeptide(L)'
;GDFQHAVVDLSYARPATGRSGLKRAIERICAEAEAAVRQGKVIIVLSDRAATPQRLAVPAPMATGAVHHHLTRLELRSDANLVIETATVRDPHQFAVLLGLGATAVYPYLAYASIADMLGPDGAEGGCAKFAAGINKGLLKIMSKMGISILPSYRGAQLFEAIGLHQEVISLCFEGVVSRVQGATFKDLEADLLTLADQAASRRKPLAQGGLFNYVHGGEYHAFNPDVVTALITCARSGDYEDYKAFSRLVNERPVATLRDLLDLRQGPAIPLDEVESIEAITRRFDCAGMSLGALSPEAHEALAIAMNRLGGRSNSGEGGEDPDRYGTERTSKIKQVASGRFGVTPHYLVNAEVVQIKIAQGAKPGEGGQLPGNKVNDLIARLRYTMPGVALISPPPHHDIYSIEDLAQLIFDLKQVNPLALVSVKLVAQAGVGTVA
;
A
#
# COMPACT_ATOMS: atom_id res chain seq x y z
N GLY A 1 -29.15 -18.57 27.74
CA GLY A 1 -27.71 -18.58 27.45
C GLY A 1 -27.35 -17.20 26.97
N ASP A 2 -26.40 -16.57 27.64
CA ASP A 2 -26.32 -15.12 27.92
C ASP A 2 -26.12 -14.14 26.76
N PHE A 3 -26.13 -14.54 25.49
CA PHE A 3 -26.10 -13.59 24.36
C PHE A 3 -26.87 -14.15 23.17
N GLN A 4 -28.09 -13.64 22.91
CA GLN A 4 -28.87 -14.08 21.76
C GLN A 4 -28.21 -13.61 20.46
N HIS A 5 -28.10 -14.52 19.49
CA HIS A 5 -27.52 -14.22 18.17
C HIS A 5 -28.49 -14.55 17.03
N ALA A 6 -28.24 -13.94 15.88
CA ALA A 6 -28.83 -14.31 14.60
C ALA A 6 -27.73 -14.45 13.55
N VAL A 7 -27.92 -15.40 12.62
CA VAL A 7 -27.07 -15.55 11.44
C VAL A 7 -27.81 -14.97 10.25
N VAL A 8 -27.18 -14.02 9.57
CA VAL A 8 -27.67 -13.40 8.33
C VAL A 8 -26.85 -13.95 7.18
N ASP A 9 -27.54 -14.58 6.23
CA ASP A 9 -26.92 -15.20 5.06
C ASP A 9 -26.46 -14.13 4.06
N LEU A 10 -25.16 -14.11 3.76
CA LEU A 10 -24.58 -13.21 2.76
C LEU A 10 -24.75 -13.70 1.33
N SER A 11 -25.28 -14.90 1.11
CA SER A 11 -25.45 -15.47 -0.23
C SER A 11 -26.76 -15.02 -0.89
N TYR A 12 -26.76 -14.96 -2.22
CA TYR A 12 -27.92 -14.63 -3.03
C TYR A 12 -27.93 -15.43 -4.32
N ALA A 13 -29.13 -15.68 -4.85
CA ALA A 13 -29.27 -16.44 -6.10
C ALA A 13 -28.57 -15.71 -7.26
N ARG A 14 -27.93 -16.47 -8.14
CA ARG A 14 -27.40 -15.91 -9.40
C ARG A 14 -28.49 -15.12 -10.12
N PRO A 15 -28.19 -13.90 -10.59
CA PRO A 15 -29.18 -13.09 -11.28
C PRO A 15 -29.60 -13.71 -12.61
N ALA A 16 -30.87 -13.51 -12.99
CA ALA A 16 -31.29 -13.67 -14.38
C ALA A 16 -30.62 -12.60 -15.25
N THR A 17 -30.35 -12.90 -16.52
CA THR A 17 -29.62 -12.03 -17.46
C THR A 17 -30.11 -10.57 -17.43
N GLY A 18 -29.19 -9.62 -17.23
CA GLY A 18 -29.44 -8.18 -17.35
C GLY A 18 -29.97 -7.44 -16.11
N ARG A 19 -30.15 -8.10 -14.96
CA ARG A 19 -30.52 -7.43 -13.68
C ARG A 19 -29.48 -7.69 -12.61
N SER A 20 -28.98 -6.64 -11.97
CA SER A 20 -28.03 -6.84 -10.86
C SER A 20 -28.73 -7.27 -9.57
N GLY A 21 -28.30 -8.40 -9.00
CA GLY A 21 -28.80 -8.97 -7.75
C GLY A 21 -28.03 -8.49 -6.52
N LEU A 22 -26.77 -8.12 -6.69
CA LEU A 22 -25.85 -7.75 -5.60
C LEU A 22 -26.38 -6.61 -4.72
N LYS A 23 -26.81 -5.49 -5.31
CA LYS A 23 -27.36 -4.35 -4.54
C LYS A 23 -28.57 -4.76 -3.70
N ARG A 24 -29.51 -5.50 -4.30
CA ARG A 24 -30.73 -5.97 -3.61
C ARG A 24 -30.40 -6.97 -2.51
N ALA A 25 -29.40 -7.82 -2.71
CA ALA A 25 -28.92 -8.74 -1.68
C ALA A 25 -28.38 -7.97 -0.47
N ILE A 26 -27.63 -6.89 -0.68
CA ILE A 26 -27.13 -6.03 0.40
C ILE A 26 -28.29 -5.35 1.13
N GLU A 27 -29.25 -4.80 0.42
CA GLU A 27 -30.45 -4.19 1.02
C GLU A 27 -31.25 -5.20 1.87
N ARG A 28 -31.39 -6.45 1.38
CA ARG A 28 -31.99 -7.56 2.13
C ARG A 28 -31.21 -7.85 3.41
N ILE A 29 -29.88 -7.99 3.32
CA ILE A 29 -29.00 -8.26 4.47
C ILE A 29 -29.15 -7.17 5.53
N CYS A 30 -29.22 -5.89 5.13
CA CYS A 30 -29.49 -4.78 6.05
C CYS A 30 -30.84 -4.92 6.76
N ALA A 31 -31.92 -5.24 6.02
CA ALA A 31 -33.25 -5.41 6.58
C ALA A 31 -33.34 -6.62 7.54
N GLU A 32 -32.71 -7.74 7.20
CA GLU A 32 -32.65 -8.94 8.04
C GLU A 32 -31.87 -8.68 9.34
N ALA A 33 -30.73 -7.98 9.24
CA ALA A 33 -29.94 -7.57 10.39
C ALA A 33 -30.74 -6.63 11.31
N GLU A 34 -31.40 -5.61 10.74
CA GLU A 34 -32.28 -4.71 11.50
C GLU A 34 -33.38 -5.48 12.24
N ALA A 35 -34.10 -6.36 11.53
CA ALA A 35 -35.18 -7.15 12.13
C ALA A 35 -34.68 -8.02 13.29
N ALA A 36 -33.50 -8.63 13.14
CA ALA A 36 -32.87 -9.41 14.20
C ALA A 36 -32.53 -8.53 15.42
N VAL A 37 -31.92 -7.36 15.23
CA VAL A 37 -31.60 -6.46 16.35
C VAL A 37 -32.87 -6.01 17.08
N ARG A 38 -33.92 -5.64 16.34
CA ARG A 38 -35.23 -5.27 16.93
C ARG A 38 -35.90 -6.42 17.70
N GLN A 39 -35.57 -7.67 17.37
CA GLN A 39 -36.01 -8.86 18.10
C GLN A 39 -35.12 -9.17 19.33
N GLY A 40 -34.21 -8.27 19.71
CA GLY A 40 -33.33 -8.41 20.87
C GLY A 40 -32.10 -9.27 20.64
N LYS A 41 -31.69 -9.48 19.37
CA LYS A 41 -30.43 -10.18 19.06
C LYS A 41 -29.26 -9.22 19.21
N VAL A 42 -28.37 -9.52 20.15
CA VAL A 42 -27.20 -8.69 20.52
C VAL A 42 -25.93 -9.07 19.76
N ILE A 43 -25.96 -10.16 19.00
CA ILE A 43 -24.88 -10.59 18.10
C ILE A 43 -25.48 -10.91 16.73
N ILE A 44 -25.03 -10.21 15.70
CA ILE A 44 -25.39 -10.48 14.31
C ILE A 44 -24.18 -11.09 13.61
N VAL A 45 -24.31 -12.34 13.20
CA VAL A 45 -23.29 -13.07 12.44
C VAL A 45 -23.59 -12.91 10.95
N LEU A 46 -22.74 -12.17 10.24
CA LEU A 46 -22.79 -12.06 8.79
C LEU A 46 -21.95 -13.21 8.21
N SER A 47 -22.59 -14.19 7.56
CA SER A 47 -21.93 -15.44 7.12
C SER A 47 -22.05 -15.69 5.62
N ASP A 48 -20.93 -15.96 4.95
CA ASP A 48 -20.91 -16.40 3.54
C ASP A 48 -20.85 -17.93 3.35
N ARG A 49 -21.04 -18.72 4.43
CA ARG A 49 -21.00 -20.20 4.39
C ARG A 49 -22.00 -20.85 3.45
N ALA A 50 -23.16 -20.22 3.23
CA ALA A 50 -24.21 -20.76 2.37
C ALA A 50 -23.98 -20.48 0.88
N ALA A 51 -22.83 -19.89 0.52
CA ALA A 51 -22.43 -19.75 -0.88
C ALA A 51 -22.30 -21.11 -1.55
N THR A 52 -22.84 -21.21 -2.77
CA THR A 52 -22.79 -22.42 -3.59
C THR A 52 -22.51 -22.02 -5.03
N PRO A 53 -22.24 -22.97 -5.95
CA PRO A 53 -22.15 -22.63 -7.35
C PRO A 53 -23.39 -21.90 -7.89
N GLN A 54 -24.58 -22.03 -7.29
CA GLN A 54 -25.81 -21.35 -7.69
C GLN A 54 -26.15 -20.11 -6.84
N ARG A 55 -25.41 -19.88 -5.75
CA ARG A 55 -25.60 -18.75 -4.83
C ARG A 55 -24.29 -18.00 -4.65
N LEU A 56 -24.21 -16.79 -5.20
CA LEU A 56 -23.05 -15.92 -5.05
C LEU A 56 -22.99 -15.37 -3.62
N ALA A 57 -21.77 -15.16 -3.11
CA ALA A 57 -21.57 -14.47 -1.84
C ALA A 57 -21.46 -12.96 -2.07
N VAL A 58 -22.19 -12.15 -1.29
CA VAL A 58 -21.90 -10.72 -1.17
C VAL A 58 -20.51 -10.56 -0.54
N PRO A 59 -19.62 -9.72 -1.11
CA PRO A 59 -18.31 -9.46 -0.52
C PRO A 59 -18.44 -8.97 0.93
N ALA A 60 -17.75 -9.64 1.86
CA ALA A 60 -17.88 -9.37 3.29
C ALA A 60 -17.65 -7.89 3.67
N PRO A 61 -16.70 -7.14 3.08
CA PRO A 61 -16.57 -5.71 3.34
C PRO A 61 -17.82 -4.91 2.98
N MET A 62 -18.45 -5.21 1.83
CA MET A 62 -19.64 -4.50 1.37
C MET A 62 -20.82 -4.71 2.32
N ALA A 63 -21.07 -5.97 2.71
CA ALA A 63 -22.11 -6.30 3.67
C ALA A 63 -21.86 -5.69 5.06
N THR A 64 -20.60 -5.77 5.54
CA THR A 64 -20.21 -5.26 6.86
C THR A 64 -20.46 -3.77 6.96
N GLY A 65 -19.94 -2.98 6.01
CA GLY A 65 -20.11 -1.54 6.03
C GLY A 65 -21.56 -1.11 5.79
N ALA A 66 -22.29 -1.79 4.89
CA ALA A 66 -23.71 -1.51 4.66
C ALA A 66 -24.56 -1.74 5.91
N VAL A 67 -24.40 -2.88 6.60
CA VAL A 67 -25.12 -3.18 7.85
C VAL A 67 -24.70 -2.23 8.96
N HIS A 68 -23.39 -1.94 9.08
CA HIS A 68 -22.89 -1.02 10.08
C HIS A 68 -23.55 0.36 9.96
N HIS A 69 -23.53 0.96 8.77
CA HIS A 69 -24.12 2.28 8.53
C HIS A 69 -25.64 2.25 8.59
N HIS A 70 -26.30 1.18 8.12
CA HIS A 70 -27.74 1.01 8.23
C HIS A 70 -28.21 1.01 9.68
N LEU A 71 -27.58 0.20 10.54
CA LEU A 71 -27.91 0.18 11.96
C LEU A 71 -27.55 1.49 12.66
N THR A 72 -26.48 2.18 12.25
CA THR A 72 -26.10 3.49 12.81
C THR A 72 -27.16 4.55 12.51
N ARG A 73 -27.65 4.63 11.26
CA ARG A 73 -28.72 5.58 10.88
C ARG A 73 -30.03 5.35 11.61
N LEU A 74 -30.28 4.12 12.04
CA LEU A 74 -31.45 3.72 12.83
C LEU A 74 -31.22 3.77 14.34
N GLU A 75 -30.04 4.21 14.78
CA GLU A 75 -29.62 4.26 16.19
C GLU A 75 -29.57 2.87 16.87
N LEU A 76 -29.57 1.78 16.08
CA LEU A 76 -29.55 0.39 16.55
C LEU A 76 -28.13 -0.19 16.64
N ARG A 77 -27.10 0.50 16.13
CA ARG A 77 -25.73 -0.06 16.07
C ARG A 77 -25.16 -0.36 17.46
N SER A 78 -25.53 0.40 18.48
CA SER A 78 -25.06 0.19 19.86
C SER A 78 -25.66 -1.06 20.52
N ASP A 79 -26.77 -1.57 19.98
CA ASP A 79 -27.52 -2.69 20.56
C ASP A 79 -27.00 -4.06 20.11
N ALA A 80 -26.10 -4.10 19.12
CA ALA A 80 -25.60 -5.35 18.58
C ALA A 80 -24.13 -5.32 18.16
N ASN A 81 -23.48 -6.48 18.27
CA ASN A 81 -22.14 -6.72 17.74
C ASN A 81 -22.21 -7.39 16.37
N LEU A 82 -21.33 -6.99 15.46
CA LEU A 82 -21.22 -7.59 14.13
C LEU A 82 -20.06 -8.58 14.12
N VAL A 83 -20.35 -9.87 13.92
CA VAL A 83 -19.33 -10.92 13.75
C VAL A 83 -19.33 -11.34 12.30
N ILE A 84 -18.17 -11.24 11.64
CA ILE A 84 -18.06 -11.55 10.21
C ILE A 84 -17.44 -12.93 10.05
N GLU A 85 -18.25 -13.90 9.66
CA GLU A 85 -17.81 -15.25 9.32
C GLU A 85 -17.62 -15.34 7.81
N THR A 86 -16.37 -15.42 7.34
CA THR A 86 -16.08 -15.32 5.90
C THR A 86 -14.98 -16.24 5.41
N ALA A 87 -15.15 -16.75 4.18
CA ALA A 87 -14.13 -17.48 3.43
C ALA A 87 -13.04 -16.58 2.82
N THR A 88 -13.26 -15.27 2.72
CA THR A 88 -12.45 -14.40 1.84
C THR A 88 -11.26 -13.74 2.52
N VAL A 89 -11.23 -13.75 3.86
CA VAL A 89 -10.25 -13.03 4.68
C VAL A 89 -9.10 -13.94 5.12
N ARG A 90 -7.86 -13.50 4.87
CA ARG A 90 -6.62 -14.25 5.11
C ARG A 90 -5.39 -13.40 5.41
N ASP A 91 -5.43 -12.09 5.24
CA ASP A 91 -4.28 -11.20 5.50
C ASP A 91 -4.66 -10.00 6.40
N PRO A 92 -3.67 -9.35 7.07
CA PRO A 92 -3.96 -8.27 8.01
C PRO A 92 -4.73 -7.09 7.43
N HIS A 93 -4.56 -6.78 6.14
CA HIS A 93 -5.28 -5.68 5.50
C HIS A 93 -6.77 -6.01 5.40
N GLN A 94 -7.13 -7.22 5.00
CA GLN A 94 -8.52 -7.66 4.91
C GLN A 94 -9.22 -7.66 6.28
N PHE A 95 -8.53 -8.09 7.34
CA PHE A 95 -9.05 -7.94 8.71
C PHE A 95 -9.23 -6.47 9.09
N ALA A 96 -8.22 -5.63 8.83
CA ALA A 96 -8.27 -4.21 9.15
C ALA A 96 -9.44 -3.51 8.44
N VAL A 97 -9.70 -3.83 7.17
CA VAL A 97 -10.85 -3.30 6.41
C VAL A 97 -12.16 -3.66 7.10
N LEU A 98 -12.40 -4.92 7.45
CA LEU A 98 -13.64 -5.31 8.13
C LEU A 98 -13.82 -4.61 9.48
N LEU A 99 -12.76 -4.56 10.29
CA LEU A 99 -12.79 -3.87 11.59
C LEU A 99 -13.05 -2.37 11.41
N GLY A 100 -12.35 -1.72 10.47
CA GLY A 100 -12.55 -0.31 10.15
C GLY A 100 -13.91 0.00 9.52
N LEU A 101 -14.61 -0.99 9.00
CA LEU A 101 -16.00 -0.91 8.53
C LEU A 101 -17.04 -1.30 9.58
N GLY A 102 -16.62 -1.52 10.83
CA GLY A 102 -17.52 -1.71 11.97
C GLY A 102 -17.71 -3.16 12.41
N ALA A 103 -16.96 -4.13 11.90
CA ALA A 103 -16.93 -5.48 12.46
C ALA A 103 -16.44 -5.44 13.92
N THR A 104 -17.10 -6.17 14.82
CA THR A 104 -16.64 -6.42 16.19
C THR A 104 -15.60 -7.54 16.21
N ALA A 105 -15.83 -8.61 15.44
CA ALA A 105 -14.93 -9.75 15.33
C ALA A 105 -14.99 -10.35 13.93
N VAL A 106 -13.93 -11.06 13.53
CA VAL A 106 -13.82 -11.72 12.23
C VAL A 106 -13.42 -13.17 12.43
N TYR A 107 -14.18 -14.10 11.84
CA TYR A 107 -13.90 -15.53 11.83
C TYR A 107 -13.56 -15.99 10.39
N PRO A 108 -12.27 -16.17 10.07
CA PRO A 108 -11.77 -16.48 8.72
C PRO A 108 -11.84 -17.98 8.42
N TYR A 109 -13.03 -18.58 8.40
CA TYR A 109 -13.16 -20.04 8.47
C TYR A 109 -12.42 -20.80 7.35
N LEU A 110 -12.35 -20.26 6.13
CA LEU A 110 -11.67 -20.93 5.02
C LEU A 110 -10.16 -20.86 5.18
N ALA A 111 -9.61 -19.77 5.72
CA ALA A 111 -8.18 -19.68 6.01
C ALA A 111 -7.75 -20.74 7.04
N TYR A 112 -8.55 -20.93 8.10
CA TYR A 112 -8.31 -22.00 9.06
C TYR A 112 -8.46 -23.40 8.45
N ALA A 113 -9.47 -23.62 7.61
CA ALA A 113 -9.62 -24.88 6.90
C ALA A 113 -8.41 -25.16 5.97
N SER A 114 -7.90 -24.16 5.26
CA SER A 114 -6.70 -24.28 4.43
C SER A 114 -5.45 -24.60 5.25
N ILE A 115 -5.28 -23.99 6.42
CA ILE A 115 -4.16 -24.31 7.31
C ILE A 115 -4.25 -25.77 7.81
N ALA A 116 -5.44 -26.21 8.18
CA ALA A 116 -5.67 -27.58 8.63
C ALA A 116 -5.40 -28.60 7.50
N ASP A 117 -5.80 -28.29 6.27
CA ASP A 117 -5.50 -29.10 5.08
C ASP A 117 -3.99 -29.17 4.79
N MET A 118 -3.28 -28.05 4.91
CA MET A 118 -1.83 -27.96 4.66
C MET A 118 -0.98 -28.69 5.71
N LEU A 119 -1.39 -28.69 6.98
CA LEU A 119 -0.60 -29.19 8.10
C LEU A 119 -1.09 -30.54 8.65
N GLY A 120 -2.27 -30.99 8.25
CA GLY A 120 -2.96 -32.13 8.83
C GLY A 120 -3.53 -31.86 10.23
N PRO A 121 -4.30 -32.82 10.79
CA PRO A 121 -4.99 -32.65 12.07
C PRO A 121 -4.07 -32.28 13.24
N ASP A 122 -2.90 -32.90 13.33
CA ASP A 122 -1.96 -32.71 14.44
C ASP A 122 -1.27 -31.34 14.40
N GLY A 123 -1.16 -30.72 13.21
CA GLY A 123 -0.53 -29.41 13.02
C GLY A 123 -1.51 -28.23 12.98
N ALA A 124 -2.81 -28.50 12.81
CA ALA A 124 -3.83 -27.49 12.56
C ALA A 124 -3.95 -26.46 13.68
N GLU A 125 -4.02 -26.91 14.95
CA GLU A 125 -4.18 -26.01 16.11
C GLU A 125 -3.00 -25.03 16.22
N GLY A 126 -1.77 -25.56 16.18
CA GLY A 126 -0.55 -24.76 16.24
C GLY A 126 -0.40 -23.82 15.02
N GLY A 127 -0.83 -24.27 13.83
CA GLY A 127 -0.86 -23.45 12.62
C GLY A 127 -1.83 -22.27 12.74
N CYS A 128 -3.06 -22.54 13.18
CA CYS A 128 -4.09 -21.51 13.38
C CYS A 128 -3.68 -20.50 14.46
N ALA A 129 -3.05 -20.94 15.54
CA ALA A 129 -2.53 -20.05 16.58
C ALA A 129 -1.42 -19.12 16.04
N LYS A 130 -0.48 -19.65 15.25
CA LYS A 130 0.57 -18.86 14.59
C LYS A 130 -0.01 -17.87 13.58
N PHE A 131 -1.01 -18.29 12.81
CA PHE A 131 -1.73 -17.41 11.89
C PHE A 131 -2.38 -16.25 12.65
N ALA A 132 -3.15 -16.53 13.71
CA ALA A 132 -3.79 -15.50 14.53
C ALA A 132 -2.77 -14.53 15.14
N ALA A 133 -1.63 -15.03 15.64
CA ALA A 133 -0.55 -14.18 16.14
C ALA A 133 0.04 -13.27 15.05
N GLY A 134 0.21 -13.79 13.82
CA GLY A 134 0.65 -13.03 12.66
C GLY A 134 -0.34 -11.93 12.26
N ILE A 135 -1.64 -12.25 12.24
CA ILE A 135 -2.71 -11.28 11.98
C ILE A 135 -2.72 -10.18 13.05
N ASN A 136 -2.64 -10.55 14.34
CA ASN A 136 -2.62 -9.57 15.44
C ASN A 136 -1.43 -8.62 15.32
N LYS A 137 -0.23 -9.13 15.03
CA LYS A 137 0.94 -8.29 14.77
C LYS A 137 0.74 -7.36 13.57
N GLY A 138 0.11 -7.86 12.50
CA GLY A 138 -0.22 -7.08 11.32
C GLY A 138 -1.26 -5.98 11.58
N LEU A 139 -2.28 -6.25 12.40
CA LEU A 139 -3.29 -5.27 12.80
C LEU A 139 -2.68 -4.15 13.65
N LEU A 140 -1.91 -4.49 14.68
CA LEU A 140 -1.18 -3.50 15.49
C LEU A 140 -0.28 -2.62 14.62
N LYS A 141 0.36 -3.24 13.62
CA LYS A 141 1.20 -2.55 12.64
C LYS A 141 0.42 -1.61 11.73
N ILE A 142 -0.81 -1.95 11.33
CA ILE A 142 -1.67 -1.06 10.52
C ILE A 142 -2.16 0.12 11.35
N MET A 143 -2.64 -0.14 12.57
CA MET A 143 -3.14 0.89 13.47
C MET A 143 -2.06 1.92 13.85
N SER A 144 -0.82 1.45 14.10
CA SER A 144 0.28 2.34 14.45
C SER A 144 0.70 3.29 13.32
N LYS A 145 0.36 3.00 12.04
CA LYS A 145 0.63 3.91 10.91
C LYS A 145 -0.07 5.26 11.05
N MET A 146 -1.19 5.27 11.77
CA MET A 146 -1.99 6.47 12.06
C MET A 146 -1.87 6.89 13.53
N GLY A 147 -0.94 6.31 14.29
CA GLY A 147 -0.77 6.59 15.73
C GLY A 147 -1.86 6.00 16.63
N ILE A 148 -2.67 5.05 16.15
CA ILE A 148 -3.78 4.47 16.93
C ILE A 148 -3.27 3.29 17.75
N SER A 149 -3.53 3.32 19.06
CA SER A 149 -3.03 2.30 20.00
C SER A 149 -4.07 1.27 20.44
N ILE A 150 -5.37 1.51 20.24
CA ILE A 150 -6.44 0.63 20.73
C ILE A 150 -7.45 0.29 19.62
N LEU A 151 -7.83 -0.98 19.53
CA LEU A 151 -8.74 -1.47 18.49
C LEU A 151 -10.14 -0.84 18.52
N PRO A 152 -10.76 -0.57 19.69
CA PRO A 152 -12.06 0.08 19.74
C PRO A 152 -12.11 1.45 19.02
N SER A 153 -11.02 2.22 19.03
CA SER A 153 -10.92 3.50 18.30
C SER A 153 -10.69 3.32 16.81
N TYR A 154 -10.11 2.20 16.39
CA TYR A 154 -9.93 1.89 14.97
C TYR A 154 -11.22 1.36 14.34
N ARG A 155 -12.04 0.64 15.12
CA ARG A 155 -13.29 0.04 14.64
C ARG A 155 -14.28 1.11 14.18
N GLY A 156 -14.73 1.02 12.93
CA GLY A 156 -15.63 1.99 12.33
C GLY A 156 -14.98 3.34 11.95
N ALA A 157 -13.67 3.51 12.14
CA ALA A 157 -13.00 4.78 11.84
C ALA A 157 -12.76 5.02 10.35
N GLN A 158 -12.95 3.99 9.50
CA GLN A 158 -12.87 4.09 8.04
C GLN A 158 -11.60 4.77 7.50
N LEU A 159 -10.44 4.45 8.09
CA LEU A 159 -9.14 5.03 7.76
C LEU A 159 -8.54 4.42 6.48
N PHE A 160 -9.30 4.48 5.38
CA PHE A 160 -8.93 4.00 4.06
C PHE A 160 -9.36 5.01 3.00
N GLU A 161 -8.73 4.92 1.83
CA GLU A 161 -9.14 5.63 0.62
C GLU A 161 -9.58 4.57 -0.41
N ALA A 162 -10.76 4.74 -1.00
CA ALA A 162 -11.22 3.93 -2.10
C ALA A 162 -10.74 4.53 -3.42
N ILE A 163 -10.22 3.67 -4.31
CA ILE A 163 -9.81 4.05 -5.66
C ILE A 163 -10.49 3.07 -6.62
N GLY A 164 -11.25 3.60 -7.57
CA GLY A 164 -11.93 2.81 -8.60
C GLY A 164 -13.27 2.22 -8.19
N LEU A 165 -13.93 2.74 -7.15
CA LEU A 165 -15.30 2.38 -6.78
C LEU A 165 -16.27 3.53 -7.08
N HIS A 166 -17.37 3.21 -7.76
CA HIS A 166 -18.41 4.19 -8.09
C HIS A 166 -19.12 4.71 -6.83
N GLN A 167 -19.63 5.95 -6.91
CA GLN A 167 -20.33 6.60 -5.80
C GLN A 167 -21.51 5.76 -5.27
N GLU A 168 -22.21 5.02 -6.12
CA GLU A 168 -23.34 4.18 -5.67
C GLU A 168 -22.91 3.07 -4.69
N VAL A 169 -21.71 2.52 -4.88
CA VAL A 169 -21.15 1.47 -4.00
C VAL A 169 -20.68 2.11 -2.71
N ILE A 170 -19.98 3.25 -2.80
CA ILE A 170 -19.55 4.03 -1.65
C ILE A 170 -20.74 4.42 -0.78
N SER A 171 -21.79 5.02 -1.36
CA SER A 171 -22.94 5.50 -0.59
C SER A 171 -23.70 4.39 0.14
N LEU A 172 -23.80 3.19 -0.43
CA LEU A 172 -24.53 2.09 0.22
C LEU A 172 -23.65 1.31 1.21
N CYS A 173 -22.39 1.05 0.86
CA CYS A 173 -21.55 0.09 1.58
C CYS A 173 -20.46 0.75 2.42
N PHE A 174 -19.99 1.93 2.04
CA PHE A 174 -18.77 2.54 2.58
C PHE A 174 -18.96 4.04 2.83
N GLU A 175 -20.14 4.44 3.31
CA GLU A 175 -20.51 5.84 3.54
C GLU A 175 -19.41 6.56 4.36
N GLY A 176 -18.94 7.72 3.89
CA GLY A 176 -17.84 8.46 4.53
C GLY A 176 -16.42 8.13 4.04
N VAL A 177 -16.21 7.04 3.29
CA VAL A 177 -14.90 6.74 2.68
C VAL A 177 -14.63 7.66 1.50
N VAL A 178 -13.41 8.23 1.44
CA VAL A 178 -12.98 9.07 0.32
C VAL A 178 -12.85 8.23 -0.96
N SER A 179 -13.47 8.67 -2.05
CA SER A 179 -13.33 8.09 -3.39
C SER A 179 -13.25 9.19 -4.45
N ARG A 180 -12.04 9.55 -4.86
CA ARG A 180 -11.78 10.65 -5.82
C ARG A 180 -11.80 10.17 -7.27
N VAL A 181 -11.36 8.94 -7.50
CA VAL A 181 -11.39 8.28 -8.80
C VAL A 181 -12.46 7.21 -8.71
N GLN A 182 -13.64 7.51 -9.28
CA GLN A 182 -14.74 6.56 -9.35
C GLN A 182 -14.43 5.42 -10.34
N GLY A 183 -15.22 4.35 -10.30
CA GLY A 183 -15.01 3.20 -11.19
C GLY A 183 -16.14 2.19 -11.12
N ALA A 184 -15.85 0.99 -10.61
CA ALA A 184 -16.74 -0.15 -10.63
C ALA A 184 -18.09 0.12 -9.93
N THR A 185 -19.17 -0.23 -10.62
CA THR A 185 -20.55 -0.23 -10.15
C THR A 185 -20.90 -1.57 -9.51
N PHE A 186 -22.09 -1.71 -8.92
CA PHE A 186 -22.56 -3.03 -8.43
C PHE A 186 -22.63 -4.07 -9.55
N LYS A 187 -22.94 -3.63 -10.78
CA LYS A 187 -23.01 -4.50 -11.95
C LYS A 187 -21.64 -5.06 -12.31
N ASP A 188 -20.60 -4.22 -12.26
CA ASP A 188 -19.23 -4.64 -12.61
C ASP A 188 -18.69 -5.60 -11.55
N LEU A 189 -18.87 -5.28 -10.27
CA LEU A 189 -18.47 -6.15 -9.16
C LEU A 189 -19.20 -7.51 -9.18
N GLU A 190 -20.48 -7.52 -9.55
CA GLU A 190 -21.22 -8.78 -9.70
C GLU A 190 -20.75 -9.60 -10.91
N ALA A 191 -20.30 -8.96 -12.00
CA ALA A 191 -19.70 -9.65 -13.13
C ALA A 191 -18.38 -10.35 -12.74
N ASP A 192 -17.57 -9.72 -11.90
CA ASP A 192 -16.36 -10.33 -11.33
C ASP A 192 -16.71 -11.54 -10.45
N LEU A 193 -17.73 -11.41 -9.60
CA LEU A 193 -18.22 -12.52 -8.76
C LEU A 193 -18.72 -13.70 -9.59
N LEU A 194 -19.42 -13.44 -10.69
CA LEU A 194 -19.88 -14.47 -11.62
C LEU A 194 -18.71 -15.19 -12.28
N THR A 195 -17.71 -14.44 -12.74
CA THR A 195 -16.50 -14.99 -13.36
C THR A 195 -15.73 -15.87 -12.37
N LEU A 196 -15.56 -15.41 -11.14
CA LEU A 196 -14.95 -16.19 -10.07
C LEU A 196 -15.75 -17.47 -9.77
N ALA A 197 -17.08 -17.36 -9.67
CA ALA A 197 -17.95 -18.51 -9.41
C ALA A 197 -17.92 -19.56 -10.53
N ASP A 198 -17.83 -19.13 -11.80
CA ASP A 198 -17.72 -20.03 -12.95
C ASP A 198 -16.36 -20.73 -13.01
N GLN A 199 -15.28 -20.03 -12.65
CA GLN A 199 -13.96 -20.63 -12.50
C GLN A 199 -13.96 -21.67 -11.36
N ALA A 200 -14.51 -21.32 -10.20
CA ALA A 200 -14.56 -22.20 -9.03
C ALA A 200 -15.45 -23.44 -9.26
N ALA A 201 -16.50 -23.34 -10.08
CA ALA A 201 -17.34 -24.50 -10.42
C ALA A 201 -16.62 -25.51 -11.34
N SER A 202 -15.54 -25.09 -12.01
CA SER A 202 -14.79 -25.94 -12.93
C SER A 202 -13.83 -26.88 -12.19
N ARG A 203 -14.26 -28.12 -11.97
CA ARG A 203 -13.41 -29.17 -11.36
C ARG A 203 -12.15 -29.53 -12.17
N ARG A 204 -12.06 -29.09 -13.43
CA ARG A 204 -10.92 -29.38 -14.33
C ARG A 204 -9.75 -28.43 -14.13
N LYS A 205 -9.97 -27.27 -13.51
CA LYS A 205 -8.94 -26.24 -13.34
C LYS A 205 -8.49 -26.22 -11.88
N PRO A 206 -7.20 -26.52 -11.58
CA PRO A 206 -6.68 -26.29 -10.23
C PRO A 206 -6.61 -24.79 -9.92
N LEU A 207 -6.36 -24.45 -8.65
CA LEU A 207 -6.03 -23.08 -8.27
C LEU A 207 -4.80 -22.62 -9.04
N ALA A 208 -4.91 -21.46 -9.70
CA ALA A 208 -3.79 -20.84 -10.40
C ALA A 208 -2.77 -20.31 -9.39
N GLN A 209 -1.49 -20.38 -9.74
CA GLN A 209 -0.40 -19.80 -8.92
C GLN A 209 -0.60 -18.29 -8.72
N GLY A 210 -1.07 -17.59 -9.76
CA GLY A 210 -1.15 -16.14 -9.79
C GLY A 210 0.23 -15.48 -9.82
N GLY A 211 0.25 -14.20 -10.14
CA GLY A 211 1.42 -13.34 -10.28
C GLY A 211 1.26 -12.02 -9.54
N LEU A 212 0.36 -11.89 -8.56
CA LEU A 212 0.10 -10.62 -7.87
C LEU A 212 1.36 -10.03 -7.20
N PHE A 213 2.17 -10.87 -6.56
CA PHE A 213 3.37 -10.41 -5.83
C PHE A 213 4.66 -10.46 -6.65
N ASN A 214 4.76 -11.42 -7.56
CA ASN A 214 5.94 -11.62 -8.40
C ASN A 214 5.48 -11.95 -9.81
N TYR A 215 6.28 -11.55 -10.80
CA TYR A 215 6.01 -11.87 -12.19
C TYR A 215 5.89 -13.39 -12.39
N VAL A 216 4.79 -13.81 -13.00
CA VAL A 216 4.57 -15.17 -13.49
C VAL A 216 4.14 -15.06 -14.94
N HIS A 217 4.76 -15.83 -15.82
CA HIS A 217 4.45 -15.80 -17.24
C HIS A 217 2.97 -16.16 -17.47
N GLY A 218 2.25 -15.32 -18.22
CA GLY A 218 0.81 -15.45 -18.46
C GLY A 218 -0.09 -15.08 -17.28
N GLY A 219 0.46 -14.59 -16.17
CA GLY A 219 -0.28 -14.07 -15.02
C GLY A 219 -0.58 -12.56 -15.13
N GLU A 220 -0.69 -11.90 -13.98
CA GLU A 220 -0.89 -10.45 -13.89
C GLU A 220 0.24 -9.67 -14.58
N TYR A 221 -0.11 -8.55 -15.20
CA TYR A 221 0.87 -7.68 -15.84
C TYR A 221 1.75 -6.95 -14.80
N HIS A 222 3.06 -6.96 -15.01
CA HIS A 222 4.04 -6.20 -14.22
C HIS A 222 4.70 -5.12 -15.09
N ALA A 223 4.76 -3.89 -14.58
CA ALA A 223 5.47 -2.79 -15.24
C ALA A 223 6.98 -3.07 -15.37
N PHE A 224 7.54 -3.86 -14.46
CA PHE A 224 8.90 -4.38 -14.50
C PHE A 224 8.88 -5.87 -14.83
N ASN A 225 8.58 -6.20 -16.08
CA ASN A 225 8.62 -7.58 -16.60
C ASN A 225 9.96 -7.86 -17.34
N PRO A 226 10.28 -9.13 -17.64
CA PRO A 226 11.56 -9.50 -18.27
C PRO A 226 11.86 -8.75 -19.58
N ASP A 227 10.85 -8.50 -20.42
CA ASP A 227 11.03 -7.84 -21.71
C ASP A 227 11.43 -6.37 -21.52
N VAL A 228 10.71 -5.66 -20.63
CA VAL A 228 10.99 -4.26 -20.29
C VAL A 228 12.36 -4.11 -19.64
N VAL A 229 12.71 -4.98 -18.69
CA VAL A 229 14.00 -4.93 -17.99
C VAL A 229 15.15 -5.23 -18.94
N THR A 230 15.00 -6.23 -19.81
CA THR A 230 16.03 -6.59 -20.80
C THR A 230 16.26 -5.45 -21.78
N ALA A 231 15.19 -4.85 -22.33
CA ALA A 231 15.30 -3.72 -23.24
C ALA A 231 15.97 -2.50 -22.58
N LEU A 232 15.67 -2.22 -21.31
CA LEU A 232 16.30 -1.14 -20.54
C LEU A 232 17.80 -1.39 -20.33
N ILE A 233 18.20 -2.62 -20.00
CA ILE A 233 19.62 -2.98 -19.85
C ILE A 233 20.36 -2.86 -21.19
N THR A 234 19.73 -3.29 -22.29
CA THR A 234 20.31 -3.18 -23.64
C THR A 234 20.58 -1.72 -23.99
N CYS A 235 19.58 -0.83 -23.89
CA CYS A 235 19.76 0.57 -24.26
C CYS A 235 20.76 1.31 -23.35
N ALA A 236 20.80 0.97 -22.06
CA ALA A 236 21.78 1.53 -21.14
C ALA A 236 23.23 1.08 -21.45
N ARG A 237 23.42 -0.09 -22.09
CA ARG A 237 24.73 -0.62 -22.48
C ARG A 237 25.18 -0.17 -23.86
N SER A 238 24.28 -0.12 -24.84
CA SER A 238 24.62 0.29 -26.21
C SER A 238 24.82 1.80 -26.31
N GLY A 239 24.02 2.58 -25.58
CA GLY A 239 23.98 4.04 -25.75
C GLY A 239 23.21 4.49 -27.01
N ASP A 240 22.61 3.55 -27.75
CA ASP A 240 21.90 3.82 -28.99
C ASP A 240 20.46 4.27 -28.73
N TYR A 241 20.06 5.39 -29.34
CA TYR A 241 18.71 5.94 -29.16
C TYR A 241 17.60 5.04 -29.75
N GLU A 242 17.91 4.23 -30.75
CA GLU A 242 16.96 3.24 -31.29
C GLU A 242 16.61 2.16 -30.26
N ASP A 243 17.59 1.71 -29.47
CA ASP A 243 17.34 0.75 -28.39
C ASP A 243 16.50 1.38 -27.28
N TYR A 244 16.72 2.67 -26.98
CA TYR A 244 15.85 3.41 -26.06
C TYR A 244 14.41 3.49 -26.60
N LYS A 245 14.22 3.75 -27.90
CA LYS A 245 12.90 3.77 -28.53
C LYS A 245 12.22 2.40 -28.48
N ALA A 246 12.98 1.31 -28.61
CA ALA A 246 12.45 -0.03 -28.43
C ALA A 246 11.94 -0.25 -27.00
N PHE A 247 12.74 0.13 -25.99
CA PHE A 247 12.31 0.13 -24.59
C PHE A 247 11.08 1.02 -24.36
N SER A 248 11.06 2.25 -24.86
CA SER A 248 9.97 3.20 -24.62
C SER A 248 8.66 2.73 -25.27
N ARG A 249 8.70 2.06 -26.44
CA ARG A 249 7.50 1.46 -27.03
C ARG A 249 6.89 0.38 -26.14
N LEU A 250 7.72 -0.51 -25.56
CA LEU A 250 7.23 -1.53 -24.62
C LEU A 250 6.53 -0.92 -23.40
N VAL A 251 6.99 0.25 -22.94
CA VAL A 251 6.40 0.95 -21.79
C VAL A 251 5.17 1.78 -22.17
N ASN A 252 5.16 2.41 -23.35
CA ASN A 252 4.11 3.36 -23.76
C ASN A 252 2.94 2.68 -24.49
N GLU A 253 3.15 1.54 -25.14
CA GLU A 253 2.13 0.80 -25.90
C GLU A 253 1.54 -0.39 -25.11
N ARG A 254 1.86 -0.49 -23.81
CA ARG A 254 1.35 -1.54 -22.93
C ARG A 254 -0.15 -1.37 -22.64
N PRO A 255 -0.82 -2.44 -22.15
CA PRO A 255 -2.14 -2.31 -21.54
C PRO A 255 -2.14 -1.35 -20.35
N VAL A 256 -3.27 -0.71 -20.08
CA VAL A 256 -3.44 0.21 -18.95
C VAL A 256 -3.00 -0.47 -17.64
N ALA A 257 -1.95 0.06 -17.01
CA ALA A 257 -1.38 -0.46 -15.76
C ALA A 257 -1.41 0.58 -14.64
N THR A 258 -1.47 1.87 -14.98
CA THR A 258 -1.44 3.01 -14.05
C THR A 258 -2.35 4.13 -14.56
N LEU A 259 -2.79 5.04 -13.67
CA LEU A 259 -3.73 6.12 -14.04
C LEU A 259 -3.23 7.02 -15.18
N ARG A 260 -1.92 7.25 -15.29
CA ARG A 260 -1.36 8.07 -16.38
C ARG A 260 -1.51 7.42 -17.76
N ASP A 261 -1.68 6.09 -17.81
CA ASP A 261 -1.89 5.38 -19.08
C ASP A 261 -3.32 5.64 -19.64
N LEU A 262 -4.20 6.26 -18.84
CA LEU A 262 -5.54 6.72 -19.26
C LEU A 262 -5.55 8.17 -19.76
N LEU A 263 -4.41 8.85 -19.74
CA LEU A 263 -4.28 10.24 -20.15
C LEU A 263 -3.62 10.30 -21.53
N ASP A 264 -4.10 11.20 -22.37
CA ASP A 264 -3.49 11.51 -23.65
C ASP A 264 -3.06 12.99 -23.69
N LEU A 265 -2.00 13.26 -24.45
CA LEU A 265 -1.50 14.61 -24.67
C LEU A 265 -2.23 15.25 -25.83
N ARG A 266 -2.92 16.37 -25.58
CA ARG A 266 -3.50 17.17 -26.65
C ARG A 266 -2.38 17.77 -27.50
N GLN A 267 -2.40 17.44 -28.79
CA GLN A 267 -1.41 17.93 -29.74
C GLN A 267 -1.61 19.44 -30.01
N GLY A 268 -0.51 20.19 -29.95
CA GLY A 268 -0.42 21.60 -30.34
C GLY A 268 0.40 21.79 -31.61
N PRO A 269 0.64 23.05 -32.06
CA PRO A 269 1.57 23.30 -33.15
C PRO A 269 2.97 22.80 -32.78
N ALA A 270 3.53 21.95 -33.62
CA ALA A 270 4.89 21.45 -33.44
C ALA A 270 5.91 22.58 -33.68
N ILE A 271 6.98 22.58 -32.89
CA ILE A 271 8.12 23.47 -33.04
C ILE A 271 9.35 22.66 -33.50
N PRO A 272 10.32 23.30 -34.17
CA PRO A 272 11.64 22.72 -34.40
C PRO A 272 12.30 22.23 -33.10
N LEU A 273 13.03 21.11 -33.15
CA LEU A 273 13.64 20.50 -31.94
C LEU A 273 14.73 21.38 -31.33
N ASP A 274 15.40 22.20 -32.13
CA ASP A 274 16.40 23.17 -31.72
C ASP A 274 15.80 24.38 -30.97
N GLU A 275 14.48 24.57 -31.02
CA GLU A 275 13.77 25.54 -30.17
C GLU A 275 13.42 24.96 -28.79
N VAL A 276 13.56 23.64 -28.58
CA VAL A 276 13.34 22.99 -27.28
C VAL A 276 14.53 23.28 -26.36
N GLU A 277 14.28 23.40 -25.06
CA GLU A 277 15.35 23.54 -24.07
C GLU A 277 16.39 22.40 -24.16
N SER A 278 17.65 22.71 -23.86
CA SER A 278 18.75 21.75 -24.04
C SER A 278 18.66 20.57 -23.06
N ILE A 279 19.32 19.46 -23.41
CA ILE A 279 19.39 18.26 -22.55
C ILE A 279 19.96 18.64 -21.17
N GLU A 280 20.98 19.49 -21.12
CA GLU A 280 21.60 19.93 -19.87
C GLU A 280 20.63 20.74 -18.99
N ALA A 281 19.68 21.47 -19.58
CA ALA A 281 18.64 22.17 -18.82
C ALA A 281 17.60 21.17 -18.26
N ILE A 282 17.25 20.14 -19.03
CA ILE A 282 16.30 19.10 -18.64
C ILE A 282 16.89 18.20 -17.53
N THR A 283 18.11 17.69 -17.70
CA THR A 283 18.73 16.73 -16.76
C THR A 283 19.02 17.33 -15.39
N ARG A 284 19.17 18.66 -15.29
CA ARG A 284 19.26 19.38 -14.01
C ARG A 284 18.00 19.26 -13.15
N ARG A 285 16.86 18.91 -13.75
CA ARG A 285 15.58 18.66 -13.06
C ARG A 285 15.45 17.22 -12.58
N PHE A 286 16.38 16.33 -12.95
CA PHE A 286 16.35 14.95 -12.54
C PHE A 286 17.09 14.77 -11.22
N ASP A 287 16.42 14.11 -10.28
CA ASP A 287 16.99 13.67 -9.03
C ASP A 287 16.88 12.15 -8.94
N CYS A 288 17.97 11.49 -8.55
CA CYS A 288 17.91 10.08 -8.18
C CYS A 288 17.28 9.94 -6.79
N ALA A 289 16.33 8.99 -6.64
CA ALA A 289 15.65 8.75 -5.38
C ALA A 289 16.64 8.30 -4.28
N GLY A 290 16.38 8.71 -3.03
CA GLY A 290 17.18 8.30 -1.87
C GLY A 290 17.08 6.81 -1.61
N MET A 291 18.16 6.09 -1.90
CA MET A 291 18.34 4.66 -1.63
C MET A 291 19.56 4.51 -0.74
N SER A 292 19.41 3.93 0.45
CA SER A 292 20.48 3.94 1.43
C SER A 292 21.66 3.05 1.03
N LEU A 293 22.88 3.50 1.34
CA LEU A 293 24.03 2.62 1.43
C LEU A 293 23.76 1.52 2.47
N GLY A 294 23.90 0.26 2.06
CA GLY A 294 23.46 -0.93 2.81
C GLY A 294 22.21 -1.58 2.21
N ALA A 295 21.27 -0.79 1.68
CA ALA A 295 20.25 -1.34 0.78
C ALA A 295 20.87 -1.64 -0.59
N LEU A 296 21.60 -0.66 -1.13
CA LEU A 296 22.49 -0.83 -2.28
C LEU A 296 23.92 -1.14 -1.84
N SER A 297 24.71 -1.71 -2.75
CA SER A 297 26.16 -1.84 -2.55
C SER A 297 26.85 -0.47 -2.64
N PRO A 298 28.08 -0.33 -2.10
CA PRO A 298 28.87 0.90 -2.27
C PRO A 298 29.05 1.30 -3.72
N GLU A 299 29.32 0.34 -4.61
CA GLU A 299 29.58 0.57 -6.03
C GLU A 299 28.33 1.12 -6.73
N ALA A 300 27.16 0.53 -6.47
CA ALA A 300 25.91 0.99 -7.05
C ALA A 300 25.53 2.40 -6.53
N HIS A 301 25.75 2.66 -5.24
CA HIS A 301 25.44 3.96 -4.63
C HIS A 301 26.36 5.08 -5.16
N GLU A 302 27.65 4.81 -5.26
CA GLU A 302 28.62 5.77 -5.81
C GLU A 302 28.42 5.98 -7.31
N ALA A 303 28.13 4.93 -8.09
CA ALA A 303 27.85 5.06 -9.52
C ALA A 303 26.67 6.01 -9.81
N LEU A 304 25.60 5.94 -9.02
CA LEU A 304 24.47 6.87 -9.13
C LEU A 304 24.90 8.31 -8.81
N ALA A 305 25.73 8.51 -7.79
CA ALA A 305 26.20 9.84 -7.42
C ALA A 305 27.07 10.46 -8.52
N ILE A 306 28.04 9.69 -9.02
CA ILE A 306 28.91 10.09 -10.13
C ILE A 306 28.07 10.45 -11.36
N ALA A 307 27.12 9.60 -11.75
CA ALA A 307 26.28 9.83 -12.92
C ALA A 307 25.48 11.12 -12.80
N MET A 308 24.78 11.34 -11.69
CA MET A 308 23.96 12.54 -11.50
C MET A 308 24.79 13.81 -11.43
N ASN A 309 25.97 13.76 -10.79
CA ASN A 309 26.86 14.91 -10.70
C ASN A 309 27.41 15.31 -12.08
N ARG A 310 27.74 14.33 -12.93
CA ARG A 310 28.16 14.57 -14.32
C ARG A 310 27.03 15.13 -15.19
N LEU A 311 25.79 14.69 -14.96
CA LEU A 311 24.59 15.18 -15.67
C LEU A 311 24.08 16.54 -15.18
N GLY A 312 24.65 17.08 -14.10
CA GLY A 312 24.21 18.34 -13.48
C GLY A 312 22.95 18.22 -12.62
N GLY A 313 22.36 17.03 -12.49
CA GLY A 313 21.27 16.74 -11.55
C GLY A 313 21.77 16.46 -10.14
N ARG A 314 20.96 15.77 -9.33
CA ARG A 314 21.34 15.40 -7.96
C ARG A 314 21.10 13.93 -7.66
N SER A 315 21.99 13.32 -6.90
CA SER A 315 21.73 12.03 -6.24
C SER A 315 21.41 12.24 -4.77
N ASN A 316 20.75 11.26 -4.16
CA ASN A 316 20.31 11.31 -2.77
C ASN A 316 20.92 10.16 -1.96
N SER A 317 21.54 10.50 -0.82
CA SER A 317 22.25 9.56 0.04
C SER A 317 21.36 8.43 0.60
N GLY A 318 20.06 8.69 0.72
CA GLY A 318 19.14 7.83 1.45
C GLY A 318 19.37 7.85 2.97
N GLU A 319 18.71 6.95 3.69
CA GLU A 319 18.66 6.93 5.15
C GLU A 319 19.89 6.33 5.85
N GLY A 320 20.99 6.09 5.13
CA GLY A 320 22.11 5.25 5.59
C GLY A 320 23.38 5.97 6.01
N GLY A 321 23.39 7.30 5.96
CA GLY A 321 24.63 8.09 6.02
C GLY A 321 25.40 8.08 4.70
N GLU A 322 26.53 8.77 4.67
CA GLU A 322 27.48 8.79 3.57
C GLU A 322 28.90 8.81 4.12
N ASP A 323 29.82 8.14 3.41
CA ASP A 323 31.23 8.12 3.81
C ASP A 323 31.89 9.49 3.58
N PRO A 324 32.54 10.09 4.60
CA PRO A 324 33.25 11.35 4.45
C PRO A 324 34.28 11.41 3.33
N ASP A 325 34.87 10.27 2.94
CA ASP A 325 35.84 10.19 1.84
C ASP A 325 35.23 10.55 0.46
N ARG A 326 33.89 10.64 0.38
CA ARG A 326 33.18 11.07 -0.84
C ARG A 326 33.04 12.57 -0.94
N TYR A 327 33.13 13.30 0.17
CA TYR A 327 32.92 14.75 0.19
C TYR A 327 34.01 15.48 -0.61
N GLY A 328 33.61 16.54 -1.31
CA GLY A 328 34.51 17.26 -2.23
C GLY A 328 34.89 16.50 -3.51
N THR A 329 34.32 15.31 -3.75
CA THR A 329 34.55 14.51 -4.97
C THR A 329 33.26 14.37 -5.79
N GLU A 330 33.38 13.89 -7.03
CA GLU A 330 32.20 13.56 -7.86
C GLU A 330 31.33 12.43 -7.29
N ARG A 331 31.78 11.74 -6.25
CA ARG A 331 31.04 10.65 -5.60
C ARG A 331 30.04 11.15 -4.57
N THR A 332 30.03 12.43 -4.21
CA THR A 332 29.13 12.92 -3.15
C THR A 332 27.67 12.98 -3.60
N SER A 333 26.71 12.60 -2.73
CA SER A 333 25.30 12.85 -3.01
C SER A 333 24.88 14.27 -2.63
N LYS A 334 24.47 15.09 -3.61
CA LYS A 334 24.05 16.47 -3.36
C LYS A 334 22.80 16.58 -2.46
N ILE A 335 21.95 15.57 -2.44
CA ILE A 335 20.84 15.48 -1.49
C ILE A 335 21.23 14.57 -0.32
N LYS A 336 21.13 15.09 0.90
CA LYS A 336 21.37 14.35 2.14
C LYS A 336 20.05 14.11 2.88
N GLN A 337 19.70 12.86 3.12
CA GLN A 337 18.46 12.54 3.82
C GLN A 337 18.63 12.59 5.35
N VAL A 338 17.61 13.08 6.03
CA VAL A 338 17.39 13.01 7.48
C VAL A 338 16.12 12.22 7.70
N ALA A 339 16.26 11.00 8.20
CA ALA A 339 15.16 10.07 8.47
C ALA A 339 15.08 9.73 9.97
N SER A 340 14.00 9.09 10.41
CA SER A 340 13.70 8.81 11.82
C SER A 340 14.84 8.19 12.62
N GLY A 341 15.61 7.27 12.04
CA GLY A 341 16.75 6.64 12.71
C GLY A 341 18.00 7.51 12.87
N ARG A 342 18.06 8.67 12.22
CA ARG A 342 19.22 9.60 12.19
C ARG A 342 20.58 8.95 11.89
N PHE A 343 20.58 7.81 11.20
CA PHE A 343 21.81 7.11 10.87
C PHE A 343 22.75 7.97 10.01
N GLY A 344 23.99 8.13 10.47
CA GLY A 344 25.03 8.90 9.79
C GLY A 344 24.76 10.41 9.72
N VAL A 345 23.73 10.93 10.40
CA VAL A 345 23.43 12.37 10.42
C VAL A 345 24.39 13.05 11.40
N THR A 346 25.36 13.79 10.85
CA THR A 346 26.34 14.57 11.61
C THR A 346 26.44 15.99 11.05
N PRO A 347 27.00 16.97 11.79
CA PRO A 347 27.26 18.30 11.24
C PRO A 347 28.06 18.25 9.94
N HIS A 348 29.13 17.43 9.88
CA HIS A 348 29.95 17.27 8.68
C HIS A 348 29.16 16.70 7.49
N TYR A 349 28.23 15.77 7.74
CA TYR A 349 27.32 15.26 6.71
C TYR A 349 26.36 16.33 6.18
N LEU A 350 25.77 17.14 7.08
CA LEU A 350 24.78 18.15 6.74
C LEU A 350 25.36 19.33 5.96
N VAL A 351 26.58 19.79 6.29
CA VAL A 351 27.24 20.90 5.57
C VAL A 351 27.67 20.53 4.14
N ASN A 352 27.73 19.23 3.82
CA ASN A 352 28.05 18.73 2.48
C ASN A 352 26.80 18.48 1.60
N ALA A 353 25.65 19.05 1.97
CA ALA A 353 24.41 18.95 1.21
C ALA A 353 24.13 20.23 0.40
N GLU A 354 23.64 20.09 -0.84
CA GLU A 354 22.90 21.15 -1.53
C GLU A 354 21.43 21.16 -1.09
N VAL A 355 20.88 19.97 -0.80
CA VAL A 355 19.52 19.79 -0.32
C VAL A 355 19.52 18.82 0.86
N VAL A 356 18.91 19.21 1.97
CA VAL A 356 18.61 18.31 3.07
C VAL A 356 17.17 17.84 2.94
N GLN A 357 16.96 16.52 2.82
CA GLN A 357 15.62 15.94 2.70
C GLN A 357 15.15 15.33 4.01
N ILE A 358 14.14 15.92 4.63
CA ILE A 358 13.41 15.32 5.75
C ILE A 358 12.51 14.22 5.19
N LYS A 359 12.76 12.98 5.59
CA LYS A 359 12.01 11.81 5.11
C LYS A 359 10.90 11.44 6.09
N ILE A 360 9.73 12.04 5.93
CA ILE A 360 8.55 11.67 6.71
C ILE A 360 8.06 10.27 6.34
N ALA A 361 7.97 9.96 5.03
CA ALA A 361 7.42 8.69 4.58
C ALA A 361 7.99 8.21 3.22
N GLN A 362 7.67 6.97 2.83
CA GLN A 362 7.95 6.45 1.49
C GLN A 362 6.79 5.60 0.96
N GLY A 363 6.53 5.64 -0.35
CA GLY A 363 5.35 5.00 -0.97
C GLY A 363 5.26 3.49 -0.74
N ALA A 364 6.38 2.79 -0.65
CA ALA A 364 6.38 1.36 -0.36
C ALA A 364 5.89 1.00 1.06
N LYS A 365 6.00 1.94 2.01
CA LYS A 365 5.63 1.75 3.42
C LYS A 365 5.41 3.08 4.16
N PRO A 366 4.30 3.81 3.89
CA PRO A 366 4.12 5.20 4.32
C PRO A 366 4.01 5.45 5.83
N GLY A 367 3.67 4.44 6.64
CA GLY A 367 3.54 4.57 8.10
C GLY A 367 4.57 3.75 8.88
N GLU A 368 5.73 3.48 8.29
CA GLU A 368 6.76 2.62 8.89
C GLU A 368 8.18 3.16 8.65
N GLY A 369 9.09 2.77 9.54
CA GLY A 369 10.50 3.13 9.44
C GLY A 369 11.28 2.32 8.39
N GLY A 370 12.50 2.79 8.12
CA GLY A 370 13.54 2.07 7.41
C GLY A 370 13.82 0.69 8.00
N GLN A 371 14.20 -0.27 7.15
CA GLN A 371 14.55 -1.63 7.59
C GLN A 371 15.80 -2.09 6.84
N LEU A 372 16.82 -2.51 7.58
CA LEU A 372 18.01 -3.15 7.05
C LEU A 372 18.26 -4.46 7.80
N PRO A 373 18.18 -5.62 7.12
CA PRO A 373 18.51 -6.91 7.74
C PRO A 373 19.93 -6.94 8.31
N GLY A 374 20.10 -7.60 9.46
CA GLY A 374 21.38 -7.62 10.18
C GLY A 374 22.54 -8.20 9.37
N ASN A 375 22.28 -9.19 8.52
CA ASN A 375 23.28 -9.76 7.62
C ASN A 375 23.81 -8.80 6.55
N LYS A 376 23.16 -7.64 6.33
CA LYS A 376 23.66 -6.56 5.47
C LYS A 376 24.39 -5.46 6.23
N VAL A 377 24.43 -5.54 7.56
CA VAL A 377 25.14 -4.59 8.44
C VAL A 377 26.56 -5.10 8.66
N ASN A 378 27.41 -4.91 7.65
CA ASN A 378 28.85 -5.17 7.75
C ASN A 378 29.57 -4.02 8.47
N ASP A 379 30.89 -4.14 8.65
CA ASP A 379 31.70 -3.16 9.39
C ASP A 379 31.63 -1.73 8.80
N LEU A 380 31.58 -1.63 7.47
CA LEU A 380 31.40 -0.35 6.79
C LEU A 380 30.06 0.30 7.17
N ILE A 381 28.96 -0.45 7.02
CA ILE A 381 27.63 0.06 7.36
C ILE A 381 27.52 0.36 8.86
N ALA A 382 28.07 -0.50 9.71
CA ALA A 382 28.07 -0.32 11.15
C ALA A 382 28.79 0.97 11.56
N ARG A 383 29.99 1.21 11.00
CA ARG A 383 30.76 2.43 11.21
C ARG A 383 29.99 3.68 10.77
N LEU A 384 29.45 3.69 9.56
CA LEU A 384 28.74 4.85 9.01
C LEU A 384 27.47 5.19 9.77
N ARG A 385 26.83 4.18 10.37
CA ARG A 385 25.57 4.33 11.10
C ARG A 385 25.73 4.37 12.62
N TYR A 386 26.98 4.36 13.12
CA TYR A 386 27.29 4.32 14.55
C TYR A 386 26.56 3.20 15.30
N THR A 387 26.60 1.98 14.73
CA THR A 387 25.94 0.78 15.26
C THR A 387 26.90 -0.40 15.30
N MET A 388 26.40 -1.57 15.70
CA MET A 388 27.15 -2.82 15.76
C MET A 388 26.96 -3.67 14.48
N PRO A 389 28.03 -4.29 13.96
CA PRO A 389 27.91 -5.25 12.87
C PRO A 389 26.95 -6.41 13.20
N GLY A 390 26.22 -6.89 12.20
CA GLY A 390 25.29 -8.01 12.32
C GLY A 390 23.93 -7.68 12.96
N VAL A 391 23.76 -6.49 13.54
CA VAL A 391 22.50 -6.10 14.21
C VAL A 391 21.51 -5.55 13.18
N ALA A 392 20.28 -6.08 13.17
CA ALA A 392 19.23 -5.58 12.30
C ALA A 392 18.82 -4.15 12.69
N LEU A 393 18.71 -3.26 11.71
CA LEU A 393 18.33 -1.87 11.92
C LEU A 393 16.88 -1.66 11.49
N ILE A 394 15.98 -1.54 12.46
CA ILE A 394 14.59 -1.15 12.26
C ILE A 394 14.47 0.26 12.80
N SER A 395 14.28 1.24 11.91
CA SER A 395 14.12 2.63 12.36
C SER A 395 12.76 2.81 13.03
N PRO A 396 12.64 3.73 14.01
CA PRO A 396 11.33 4.13 14.51
C PRO A 396 10.41 4.57 13.36
N PRO A 397 9.09 4.29 13.40
CA PRO A 397 8.17 4.82 12.41
C PRO A 397 8.12 6.36 12.38
N PRO A 398 7.93 7.07 13.51
CA PRO A 398 7.96 8.52 13.51
C PRO A 398 9.38 9.07 13.68
N HIS A 399 9.56 10.32 13.30
CA HIS A 399 10.66 11.15 13.82
C HIS A 399 10.33 11.50 15.28
N HIS A 400 11.22 11.21 16.22
CA HIS A 400 10.98 11.47 17.65
C HIS A 400 11.05 12.95 18.05
N ASP A 401 11.48 13.80 17.12
CA ASP A 401 11.53 15.26 17.18
C ASP A 401 10.50 15.90 16.22
N ILE A 402 9.53 15.13 15.70
CA ILE A 402 8.42 15.64 14.89
C ILE A 402 7.12 14.94 15.30
N TYR A 403 6.35 15.57 16.19
CA TYR A 403 5.02 15.09 16.57
C TYR A 403 3.89 16.01 16.09
N SER A 404 4.24 17.14 15.50
CA SER A 404 3.33 18.17 15.04
C SER A 404 3.96 18.98 13.89
N ILE A 405 3.21 19.92 13.32
CA ILE A 405 3.70 20.75 12.20
C ILE A 405 4.71 21.79 12.68
N GLU A 406 4.54 22.28 13.92
CA GLU A 406 5.47 23.18 14.60
C GLU A 406 6.80 22.50 14.90
N ASP A 407 6.80 21.21 15.25
CA ASP A 407 8.03 20.44 15.41
C ASP A 407 8.76 20.25 14.06
N LEU A 408 8.01 20.03 12.97
CA LEU A 408 8.60 19.99 11.62
C LEU A 408 9.24 21.35 11.29
N ALA A 409 8.58 22.46 11.64
CA ALA A 409 9.12 23.79 11.45
C ALA A 409 10.41 24.00 12.26
N GLN A 410 10.47 23.48 13.50
CA GLN A 410 11.68 23.52 14.31
C GLN A 410 12.82 22.73 13.67
N LEU A 411 12.57 21.51 13.18
CA LEU A 411 13.62 20.75 12.48
C LEU A 411 14.10 21.46 11.21
N ILE A 412 13.19 22.09 10.44
CA ILE A 412 13.57 22.90 9.27
C ILE A 412 14.47 24.06 9.70
N PHE A 413 14.15 24.72 10.82
CA PHE A 413 14.97 25.79 11.38
C PHE A 413 16.37 25.27 11.74
N ASP A 414 16.45 24.18 12.49
CA ASP A 414 17.72 23.60 12.95
C ASP A 414 18.63 23.20 11.78
N LEU A 415 18.07 22.57 10.74
CA LEU A 415 18.82 22.17 9.55
C LEU A 415 19.38 23.39 8.79
N LYS A 416 18.63 24.49 8.73
CA LYS A 416 19.09 25.76 8.13
C LYS A 416 20.13 26.47 9.00
N GLN A 417 20.11 26.29 10.32
CA GLN A 417 21.17 26.82 11.19
C GLN A 417 22.50 26.10 10.97
N VAL A 418 22.46 24.77 10.74
CA VAL A 418 23.68 23.98 10.47
C VAL A 418 24.21 24.24 9.07
N ASN A 419 23.33 24.32 8.06
CA ASN A 419 23.71 24.60 6.67
C ASN A 419 22.79 25.68 6.06
N PRO A 420 23.16 26.97 6.17
CA PRO A 420 22.34 28.10 5.69
C PRO A 420 22.14 28.15 4.17
N LEU A 421 22.99 27.46 3.41
CA LEU A 421 22.95 27.47 1.94
C LEU A 421 22.11 26.32 1.37
N ALA A 422 21.83 25.27 2.16
CA ALA A 422 21.07 24.13 1.67
C ALA A 422 19.57 24.42 1.58
N LEU A 423 18.95 23.90 0.53
CA LEU A 423 17.49 23.79 0.47
C LEU A 423 17.03 22.71 1.45
N VAL A 424 15.82 22.86 2.00
CA VAL A 424 15.18 21.81 2.79
C VAL A 424 13.98 21.28 2.00
N SER A 425 13.92 19.97 1.80
CA SER A 425 12.78 19.29 1.17
C SER A 425 12.13 18.32 2.15
N VAL A 426 10.82 18.13 2.03
CA VAL A 426 10.06 17.17 2.85
C VAL A 426 9.47 16.10 1.95
N LYS A 427 9.88 14.85 2.16
CA LYS A 427 9.38 13.71 1.40
C LYS A 427 8.11 13.15 2.04
N LEU A 428 6.98 13.45 1.41
CA LEU A 428 5.65 12.93 1.74
C LEU A 428 5.26 11.78 0.81
N VAL A 429 4.15 11.12 1.14
CA VAL A 429 3.52 10.08 0.29
C VAL A 429 2.12 10.54 -0.08
N ALA A 430 1.75 10.32 -1.34
CA ALA A 430 0.44 10.66 -1.85
C ALA A 430 -0.65 9.86 -1.12
N GLN A 431 -1.61 10.58 -0.55
CA GLN A 431 -2.87 10.07 0.01
C GLN A 431 -3.90 11.20 0.01
N ALA A 432 -5.18 10.90 0.18
CA ALA A 432 -6.18 11.92 0.47
C ALA A 432 -5.74 12.79 1.68
N GLY A 433 -5.84 14.12 1.54
CA GLY A 433 -5.40 15.07 2.57
C GLY A 433 -3.94 15.50 2.48
N VAL A 434 -3.10 14.93 1.61
CA VAL A 434 -1.68 15.36 1.47
C VAL A 434 -1.55 16.83 1.07
N GLY A 435 -2.51 17.37 0.31
CA GLY A 435 -2.52 18.78 -0.10
C GLY A 435 -2.84 19.76 1.03
N THR A 436 -3.33 19.30 2.19
CA THR A 436 -3.47 20.13 3.39
C THR A 436 -2.16 20.20 4.18
N VAL A 437 -1.34 19.15 4.08
CA VAL A 437 -0.04 19.04 4.75
C VAL A 437 1.05 19.78 3.98
N ALA A 438 0.99 19.73 2.65
CA ALA A 438 1.85 20.46 1.73
C ALA A 438 1.46 21.94 1.67
#